data_AF-A0A3D9RYL9-F1
#
_entry.id   AF-A0A3D9RYL9-F1
#
_cell.length_a   1.000
_cell.length_b   1.000
_cell.length_c   1.000
_cell.angle_alpha   90.00
_cell.angle_beta   90.00
_cell.angle_gamma   90.00
#
_symmetry.space_group_name_H-M   'P 1'
#
loop_
_entity.id
_entity.type
_entity.pdbx_description
1 polymer ?
#
loop_
_entity_poly.entity_id
_entity_poly.type
_entity_poly.pdbx_seq_one_letter_code
_entity_poly.pdbx_strand_id
1 'polypeptide(L)'
;MKITLEMSVGAYPFAKQVYLNQLTRTDGTLKINEATGMARGSAQAFVTIFLAMMSGSTYKRAFNNATNQFLLESIRKDFGDVYFQKALQATQGHIDYYSTLDRGNLTGLQRIVDQLRKLAL
;
A
#
# COMPACT_ATOMS: atom_id res chain seq x y z
N MET A 1 4.08 -9.51 13.48
CA MET A 1 3.40 -8.46 14.28
C MET A 1 2.14 -8.01 13.57
N LYS A 2 1.11 -7.57 14.31
CA LYS A 2 -0.04 -6.89 13.72
C LYS A 2 0.35 -5.45 13.40
N ILE A 3 0.04 -4.98 12.20
CA ILE A 3 0.35 -3.62 11.76
C ILE A 3 -0.86 -2.74 12.05
N THR A 4 -0.64 -1.67 12.81
CA THR A 4 -1.71 -0.71 13.14
C THR A 4 -1.83 0.36 12.05
N LEU A 5 -2.95 1.07 12.05
CA LEU A 5 -3.13 2.22 11.16
C LEU A 5 -2.12 3.32 11.49
N GLU A 6 -1.86 3.59 12.77
CA GLU A 6 -0.86 4.57 13.21
C GLU A 6 0.54 4.28 12.64
N MET A 7 0.97 3.02 12.67
CA MET A 7 2.24 2.63 12.04
C MET A 7 2.23 2.87 10.53
N SER A 8 1.10 2.68 9.87
CA SER A 8 0.95 2.93 8.43
C SER A 8 1.03 4.42 8.11
N VAL A 9 0.39 5.25 8.94
CA VAL A 9 0.46 6.72 8.86
C VAL A 9 1.90 7.20 9.07
N GLY A 10 2.60 6.68 10.07
CA GLY A 10 4.00 7.02 10.33
C GLY A 10 4.97 6.50 9.27
N ALA A 11 4.65 5.39 8.60
CA ALA A 11 5.49 4.82 7.55
C ALA A 11 5.40 5.57 6.21
N TYR A 12 4.23 6.14 5.93
CA TYR A 12 3.89 6.74 4.64
C TYR A 12 4.84 7.86 4.17
N PRO A 13 5.24 8.85 5.02
CA PRO A 13 6.18 9.88 4.61
C PRO A 13 7.52 9.34 4.09
N PHE A 14 8.02 8.25 4.68
CA PHE A 14 9.28 7.64 4.26
C PHE A 14 9.11 6.81 2.99
N ALA A 15 7.98 6.12 2.82
CA ALA A 15 7.68 5.44 1.56
C ALA A 15 7.57 6.43 0.39
N LYS A 16 6.98 7.62 0.62
CA LYS A 16 6.99 8.73 -0.35
C LYS A 16 8.40 9.20 -0.69
N GLN A 17 9.25 9.41 0.31
CA GLN A 17 10.65 9.82 0.08
C GLN A 17 11.41 8.77 -0.75
N VAL A 18 11.15 7.47 -0.54
CA VAL A 18 11.71 6.42 -1.40
C VAL A 18 11.21 6.53 -2.84
N TYR A 19 9.91 6.73 -3.04
CA TYR A 19 9.34 6.90 -4.39
C TYR A 19 9.90 8.12 -5.13
N LEU A 20 10.11 9.22 -4.40
CA LEU A 20 10.70 10.46 -4.92
C LEU A 20 12.23 10.41 -5.06
N ASN A 21 12.85 9.23 -4.89
CA ASN A 21 14.31 9.02 -4.92
C ASN A 21 15.10 9.86 -3.91
N GLN A 22 14.46 10.30 -2.82
CA GLN A 22 15.09 11.04 -1.71
C GLN A 22 15.69 10.11 -0.66
N LEU A 23 15.23 8.85 -0.61
CA LEU A 23 15.80 7.78 0.20
C LEU A 23 15.98 6.52 -0.64
N THR A 24 17.02 5.74 -0.33
CA THR A 24 17.08 4.37 -0.83
C THR A 24 16.00 3.51 -0.18
N ARG A 25 15.66 2.36 -0.78
CA ARG A 25 14.71 1.40 -0.15
C ARG A 25 15.22 0.93 1.21
N THR A 26 16.53 0.78 1.36
CA THR A 26 17.18 0.36 2.62
C THR A 26 16.98 1.43 3.69
N ASP A 27 17.28 2.69 3.37
CA ASP A 27 17.14 3.80 4.32
C ASP A 27 15.69 4.06 4.69
N GLY A 28 14.77 4.01 3.70
CA GLY A 28 13.34 4.12 3.96
C GLY A 28 12.83 3.02 4.88
N THR A 29 13.27 1.76 4.67
CA THR A 29 12.90 0.63 5.54
C THR A 29 13.41 0.84 6.97
N LEU A 30 14.64 1.34 7.12
CA LEU A 30 15.23 1.65 8.43
C LEU A 30 14.45 2.75 9.15
N LYS A 31 14.20 3.88 8.48
CA LYS A 31 13.46 5.01 9.07
C LYS A 31 12.04 4.62 9.47
N ILE A 32 11.35 3.81 8.68
CA ILE A 32 10.02 3.29 9.04
C ILE A 32 10.11 2.44 10.32
N ASN A 33 11.09 1.54 10.41
CA ASN A 33 11.29 0.71 11.59
C ASN A 33 11.54 1.56 12.85
N GLU A 34 12.42 2.56 12.76
CA GLU A 34 12.75 3.47 13.86
C GLU A 34 11.56 4.34 14.28
N ALA A 35 10.83 4.91 13.32
CA ALA A 35 9.75 5.86 13.59
C ALA A 35 8.45 5.21 14.07
N THR A 36 8.22 3.93 13.74
CA THR A 36 6.91 3.27 13.98
C THR A 36 6.99 2.00 14.82
N GLY A 37 8.19 1.50 15.11
CA GLY A 37 8.39 0.19 15.71
C GLY A 37 8.07 -0.99 14.78
N MET A 38 7.79 -0.73 13.49
CA MET A 38 7.47 -1.77 12.52
C MET A 38 8.68 -2.66 12.27
N ALA A 39 8.57 -3.97 12.51
CA ALA A 39 9.64 -4.93 12.22
C ALA A 39 10.14 -4.75 10.77
N ARG A 40 11.46 -4.80 10.57
CA ARG A 40 12.11 -4.48 9.27
C ARG A 40 11.48 -5.17 8.06
N GLY A 41 11.11 -6.45 8.17
CA GLY A 41 10.44 -7.17 7.07
C GLY A 41 9.05 -6.62 6.72
N SER A 42 8.32 -6.10 7.70
CA SER A 42 7.05 -5.40 7.46
C SER A 42 7.29 -4.01 6.88
N ALA A 43 8.30 -3.28 7.35
CA ALA A 43 8.67 -1.97 6.81
C ALA A 43 9.10 -2.09 5.33
N GLN A 44 9.89 -3.11 4.98
CA GLN A 44 10.26 -3.41 3.61
C GLN A 44 9.05 -3.76 2.74
N ALA A 45 8.10 -4.53 3.28
CA ALA A 45 6.85 -4.84 2.59
C ALA A 45 6.03 -3.56 2.34
N PHE A 46 5.98 -2.64 3.31
CA PHE A 46 5.33 -1.33 3.18
C PHE A 46 5.88 -0.53 2.01
N VAL A 47 7.20 -0.35 1.95
CA VAL A 47 7.86 0.33 0.83
C VAL A 47 7.57 -0.39 -0.49
N THR A 48 7.63 -1.72 -0.51
CA THR A 48 7.40 -2.51 -1.73
C THR A 48 5.99 -2.36 -2.26
N ILE A 49 4.98 -2.44 -1.40
CA ILE A 49 3.56 -2.33 -1.77
C ILE A 49 3.26 -0.89 -2.21
N PHE A 50 3.77 0.11 -1.49
CA PHE A 50 3.61 1.51 -1.90
C PHE A 50 4.18 1.76 -3.31
N LEU A 51 5.42 1.32 -3.58
CA LEU A 51 6.02 1.48 -4.91
C LEU A 51 5.24 0.72 -6.00
N ALA A 52 4.71 -0.46 -5.70
CA ALA A 52 3.86 -1.22 -6.62
C ALA A 52 2.54 -0.48 -6.91
N MET A 53 1.92 0.14 -5.90
CA MET A 53 0.75 1.01 -6.08
C MET A 53 1.07 2.22 -6.96
N MET A 54 2.21 2.87 -6.74
CA MET A 54 2.63 4.02 -7.55
C MET A 54 2.89 3.67 -9.03
N SER A 55 3.30 2.43 -9.32
CA SER A 55 3.55 1.96 -10.68
C SER A 55 2.38 1.21 -11.33
N GLY A 56 1.36 0.81 -10.56
CA GLY A 56 0.26 -0.05 -11.03
C GLY A 56 0.61 -1.53 -11.10
N SER A 57 1.74 -1.94 -10.51
CA SER A 57 2.20 -3.34 -10.54
C SER A 57 1.52 -4.19 -9.45
N THR A 58 1.18 -5.43 -9.79
CA THR A 58 0.65 -6.40 -8.81
C THR A 58 1.67 -6.71 -7.71
N TYR A 59 1.23 -6.68 -6.46
CA TYR A 59 2.00 -7.14 -5.31
C TYR A 59 1.41 -8.43 -4.71
N LYS A 60 2.27 -9.25 -4.09
CA LYS A 60 1.88 -10.59 -3.58
C LYS A 60 1.74 -10.67 -2.06
N ARG A 61 2.30 -9.69 -1.34
CA ARG A 61 2.20 -9.57 0.12
C ARG A 61 1.21 -8.46 0.44
N ALA A 62 0.30 -8.67 1.38
CA ALA A 62 -0.76 -7.72 1.71
C ALA A 62 -0.63 -7.19 3.14
N PHE A 63 -1.08 -5.95 3.36
CA PHE A 63 -1.47 -5.49 4.69
C PHE A 63 -2.98 -5.66 4.89
N ASN A 64 -3.46 -5.33 6.09
CA ASN A 64 -4.87 -5.30 6.40
C ASN A 64 -5.63 -4.23 5.58
N ASN A 65 -6.96 -4.34 5.57
CA ASN A 65 -7.84 -3.44 4.82
C ASN A 65 -7.65 -1.97 5.19
N ALA A 66 -7.50 -1.65 6.48
CA ALA A 66 -7.30 -0.28 6.95
C ALA A 66 -6.03 0.37 6.34
N THR A 67 -4.94 -0.40 6.25
CA THR A 67 -3.70 0.07 5.64
C THR A 67 -3.86 0.30 4.13
N ASN A 68 -4.52 -0.62 3.42
CA ASN A 68 -4.73 -0.47 1.97
C ASN A 68 -5.63 0.73 1.66
N GLN A 69 -6.73 0.90 2.40
CA GLN A 69 -7.62 2.05 2.24
C GLN A 69 -6.88 3.37 2.47
N PHE A 70 -6.13 3.46 3.59
CA PHE A 70 -5.32 4.63 3.90
C PHE A 70 -4.32 4.97 2.78
N LEU A 71 -3.62 3.96 2.22
CA LEU A 71 -2.67 4.18 1.13
C LEU A 71 -3.37 4.69 -0.13
N LEU A 72 -4.50 4.08 -0.53
CA LEU A 72 -5.26 4.50 -1.72
C LEU A 72 -5.74 5.95 -1.60
N GLU A 73 -6.35 6.30 -0.48
CA GLU A 73 -6.84 7.66 -0.20
C GLU A 73 -5.69 8.68 -0.14
N SER A 74 -4.58 8.33 0.52
CA SER A 74 -3.41 9.20 0.64
C SER A 74 -2.72 9.41 -0.71
N ILE A 75 -2.61 8.37 -1.54
CA ILE A 75 -2.07 8.48 -2.90
C ILE A 75 -2.94 9.42 -3.75
N ARG A 76 -4.26 9.27 -3.70
CA ARG A 76 -5.17 10.19 -4.41
C ARG A 76 -4.97 11.63 -3.97
N LYS A 77 -4.90 11.84 -2.65
CA LYS A 77 -4.72 13.18 -2.07
C LYS A 77 -3.39 13.83 -2.47
N ASP A 78 -2.29 13.08 -2.43
CA ASP A 78 -0.95 13.64 -2.59
C ASP A 78 -0.44 13.64 -4.04
N PHE A 79 -0.89 12.68 -4.87
CA PHE A 79 -0.38 12.48 -6.23
C PHE A 79 -1.47 12.61 -7.30
N GLY A 80 -2.75 12.73 -6.92
CA GLY A 80 -3.86 12.93 -7.84
C GLY A 80 -4.38 11.65 -8.51
N ASP A 81 -5.41 11.83 -9.33
CA ASP A 81 -6.23 10.73 -9.84
C ASP A 81 -5.47 9.74 -10.73
N VAL A 82 -4.46 10.19 -11.48
CA VAL A 82 -3.62 9.30 -12.33
C VAL A 82 -2.92 8.23 -11.48
N TYR A 83 -2.32 8.63 -10.35
CA TYR A 83 -1.64 7.68 -9.47
C TYR A 83 -2.60 6.87 -8.63
N PHE A 84 -3.74 7.46 -8.27
CA PHE A 84 -4.82 6.72 -7.62
C PHE A 84 -5.35 5.56 -8.49
N GLN A 85 -5.54 5.78 -9.81
CA GLN A 85 -5.94 4.70 -10.72
C GLN A 85 -4.89 3.59 -10.82
N LYS A 86 -3.60 3.95 -10.85
CA LYS A 86 -2.50 2.96 -10.74
C LYS A 86 -2.58 2.18 -9.43
N ALA A 87 -2.80 2.85 -8.31
CA ALA A 87 -2.89 2.20 -7.01
C ALA A 87 -4.09 1.24 -6.92
N LEU A 88 -5.25 1.62 -7.48
CA LEU A 88 -6.41 0.74 -7.61
C LEU A 88 -6.11 -0.46 -8.51
N GLN A 89 -5.41 -0.26 -9.63
CA GLN A 89 -4.98 -1.35 -10.52
C GLN A 89 -4.05 -2.34 -9.80
N ALA A 90 -3.03 -1.85 -9.10
CA ALA A 90 -2.11 -2.68 -8.32
C ALA A 90 -2.85 -3.50 -7.24
N THR A 91 -3.80 -2.86 -6.56
CA THR A 91 -4.62 -3.48 -5.51
C THR A 91 -5.56 -4.53 -6.10
N GLN A 92 -6.20 -4.26 -7.24
CA GLN A 92 -7.02 -5.24 -7.95
C GLN A 92 -6.17 -6.44 -8.38
N GLY A 93 -5.00 -6.20 -8.97
CA GLY A 93 -4.09 -7.28 -9.35
C GLY A 93 -3.64 -8.13 -8.15
N HIS A 94 -3.52 -7.55 -6.96
CA HIS A 94 -3.28 -8.30 -5.74
C HIS A 94 -4.48 -9.19 -5.34
N ILE A 95 -5.70 -8.67 -5.41
CA ILE A 95 -6.93 -9.43 -5.14
C ILE A 95 -7.04 -10.60 -6.10
N ASP A 96 -6.84 -10.35 -7.39
CA ASP A 96 -6.92 -11.37 -8.45
C ASP A 96 -5.83 -12.42 -8.28
N TYR A 97 -4.60 -12.03 -7.91
CA TYR A 97 -3.55 -12.98 -7.58
C TYR A 97 -3.94 -13.85 -6.37
N TYR A 98 -4.47 -13.24 -5.31
CA TYR A 98 -4.80 -13.97 -4.08
C TYR A 98 -5.92 -15.00 -4.29
N SER A 99 -6.91 -14.71 -5.15
CA SER A 99 -7.99 -15.66 -5.46
C SER A 99 -7.49 -16.95 -6.13
N THR A 100 -6.31 -16.92 -6.76
CA THR A 100 -5.69 -18.13 -7.34
C THR A 100 -5.06 -19.07 -6.30
N LEU A 101 -4.90 -18.64 -5.04
CA LEU A 101 -4.15 -19.38 -4.03
C LEU A 101 -4.98 -20.40 -3.23
N ASP A 102 -6.26 -20.58 -3.55
CA ASP A 102 -7.21 -21.44 -2.83
C ASP A 102 -7.28 -21.17 -1.31
N ARG A 103 -7.08 -19.90 -0.93
CA ARG A 103 -7.07 -19.42 0.48
C ARG A 103 -8.26 -18.51 0.79
N GLY A 104 -9.33 -18.64 0.01
CA GLY A 104 -10.48 -17.75 0.03
C GLY A 104 -10.24 -16.43 -0.73
N ASN A 105 -11.20 -15.52 -0.61
CA ASN A 105 -11.25 -14.28 -1.37
C ASN A 105 -11.08 -13.05 -0.47
N LEU A 106 -10.38 -12.02 -0.97
CA LEU A 106 -10.20 -10.75 -0.26
C LEU A 106 -11.43 -9.84 -0.42
N THR A 107 -12.62 -10.34 -0.10
CA THR A 107 -13.91 -9.66 -0.34
C THR A 107 -14.02 -8.30 0.35
N GLY A 108 -13.42 -8.16 1.54
CA GLY A 108 -13.35 -6.88 2.24
C GLY A 108 -12.50 -5.84 1.52
N LEU A 109 -11.38 -6.25 0.92
CA LEU A 109 -10.52 -5.37 0.14
C LEU A 109 -11.17 -5.03 -1.22
N GLN A 110 -11.83 -6.00 -1.86
CA GLN A 110 -12.61 -5.76 -3.08
C GLN A 110 -13.68 -4.70 -2.86
N ARG A 111 -14.44 -4.78 -1.75
CA ARG A 111 -15.46 -3.77 -1.41
C ARG A 111 -14.88 -2.35 -1.31
N ILE A 112 -13.69 -2.20 -0.72
CA ILE A 112 -12.99 -0.92 -0.61
C ILE A 112 -12.64 -0.38 -2.00
N VAL A 113 -12.04 -1.23 -2.86
CA VAL A 113 -11.70 -0.86 -4.24
C VAL A 113 -12.93 -0.42 -5.02
N ASP A 114 -14.03 -1.17 -4.91
CA ASP A 114 -15.28 -0.86 -5.61
C ASP A 114 -15.92 0.45 -5.12
N GLN A 115 -15.90 0.71 -3.82
CA GLN A 115 -16.39 1.97 -3.24
C GLN A 115 -15.56 3.16 -3.72
N LEU A 116 -14.23 3.04 -3.67
CA LEU A 116 -13.31 4.10 -4.07
C LEU A 116 -13.37 4.41 -5.57
N ARG A 117 -13.59 3.40 -6.43
CA ARG A 117 -13.84 3.61 -7.88
C ARG A 117 -15.13 4.40 -8.14
N LYS A 118 -16.21 4.11 -7.41
CA LYS A 118 -17.49 4.82 -7.56
C LYS A 118 -17.40 6.30 -7.17
N LEU A 119 -16.56 6.64 -6.20
CA LEU A 119 -16.31 8.03 -5.76
C LEU A 119 -15.34 8.81 -6.66
N ALA A 120 -14.83 8.19 -7.73
CA ALA A 120 -13.94 8.81 -8.69
C ALA A 120 -14.60 9.08 -10.05
N LEU A 121 -15.87 8.68 -10.20
CA LEU A 121 -16.78 9.03 -11.30
C LEU A 121 -17.63 10.24 -10.88
#